data_AF-A0A842SE55-F1
#
_entry.id   AF-A0A842SE55-F1
#
_cell.length_a   1.000
_cell.length_b   1.000
_cell.length_c   1.000
_cell.angle_alpha   90.00
_cell.angle_beta   90.00
_cell.angle_gamma   90.00
#
_symmetry.space_group_name_H-M   'P 1'
#
loop_
_entity.id
_entity.type
_entity.pdbx_description
1 polymer ?
#
loop_
_entity_poly.entity_id
_entity_poly.type
_entity_poly.pdbx_seq_one_letter_code
_entity_poly.pdbx_strand_id
1 'polypeptide(L)'
;MGIQEDAGRLLVFVYQEYTKDNSWIDSKKVIETTKWNSGKINRAIMYLKDMNAIKINLFLGNTNGVYNFGINGLTPFGIQLVENSEEFKKNFGFKLDNPSSHKLKWD
;
A
#
# COMPACT_ATOMS: atom_id res chain seq x y z
N MET A 1 5.43 -5.68 -13.75
CA MET A 1 5.11 -6.22 -12.40
C MET A 1 3.64 -6.57 -12.35
N GLY A 2 3.28 -7.55 -11.51
CA GLY A 2 1.88 -7.94 -11.29
C GLY A 2 1.23 -7.09 -10.21
N ILE A 3 -0.11 -7.04 -10.21
CA ILE A 3 -0.91 -6.29 -9.22
C ILE A 3 -0.57 -6.67 -7.77
N GLN A 4 -0.23 -7.94 -7.52
CA GLN A 4 0.16 -8.45 -6.21
C GLN A 4 1.46 -7.81 -5.71
N GLU A 5 2.49 -7.76 -6.56
CA GLU A 5 3.77 -7.15 -6.19
C GLU A 5 3.61 -5.64 -5.94
N ASP A 6 2.86 -4.96 -6.79
CA ASP A 6 2.56 -3.53 -6.65
C ASP A 6 1.80 -3.24 -5.34
N ALA A 7 0.79 -4.07 -5.02
CA ALA A 7 0.05 -3.99 -3.77
C ALA A 7 0.95 -4.26 -2.56
N GLY A 8 1.84 -5.24 -2.63
CA GLY A 8 2.80 -5.54 -1.56
C GLY A 8 3.72 -4.36 -1.26
N ARG A 9 4.28 -3.71 -2.29
CA ARG A 9 5.11 -2.51 -2.12
C ARG A 9 4.34 -1.37 -1.48
N LEU A 10 3.09 -1.16 -1.92
CA LEU A 10 2.23 -0.13 -1.35
C LEU A 10 1.85 -0.42 0.10
N LEU A 11 1.60 -1.68 0.45
CA LEU A 11 1.30 -2.09 1.82
C LEU A 11 2.49 -1.84 2.76
N VAL A 12 3.70 -2.14 2.31
CA VAL A 12 4.94 -1.84 3.06
C VAL A 12 5.12 -0.34 3.23
N PHE A 13 4.85 0.47 2.20
CA PHE A 13 4.85 1.92 2.34
C PHE A 13 3.88 2.41 3.41
N VAL A 14 2.64 1.92 3.39
CA VAL A 14 1.63 2.27 4.41
C VAL A 14 2.08 1.84 5.80
N TYR A 15 2.67 0.65 5.94
CA TYR A 15 3.22 0.16 7.20
C TYR A 15 4.35 1.06 7.72
N GLN A 16 5.30 1.43 6.87
CA GLN A 16 6.41 2.30 7.25
C GLN A 16 5.92 3.68 7.69
N GLU A 17 4.97 4.27 6.99
CA GLU A 17 4.38 5.55 7.39
C GLU A 17 3.57 5.44 8.70
N TYR A 18 2.84 4.34 8.88
CA TYR A 18 2.14 4.03 10.12
C TYR A 18 3.11 3.94 11.32
N THR A 19 4.26 3.29 11.16
CA THR A 19 5.29 3.18 12.23
C THR A 19 6.00 4.49 12.56
N LYS A 20 5.86 5.53 11.74
CA LYS A 20 6.42 6.87 11.95
C LYS A 20 5.40 7.84 12.56
N ASP A 21 4.31 7.33 13.14
CA ASP A 21 3.15 8.11 13.63
C ASP A 21 2.44 8.94 12.54
N ASN A 22 2.62 8.61 11.25
CA ASN A 22 1.85 9.25 10.19
C ASN A 22 0.53 8.50 9.97
N SER A 23 -0.54 9.05 10.52
CA SER A 23 -1.86 8.42 10.53
C SER A 23 -2.66 8.61 9.25
N TRP A 24 -2.22 9.48 8.32
CA TRP A 24 -2.98 9.82 7.12
C TRP A 24 -2.13 9.79 5.85
N ILE A 25 -2.55 8.96 4.89
CA ILE A 25 -1.93 8.85 3.56
C ILE A 25 -3.04 9.05 2.52
N ASP A 26 -2.98 10.15 1.78
CA ASP A 26 -3.93 10.43 0.71
C ASP A 26 -3.40 10.02 -0.67
N SER A 27 -4.28 10.09 -1.68
CA SER A 27 -3.94 9.78 -3.06
C SER A 27 -2.81 10.64 -3.61
N LYS A 28 -2.69 11.92 -3.19
CA LYS A 28 -1.61 12.82 -3.63
C LYS A 28 -0.25 12.34 -3.13
N LYS A 29 -0.14 12.00 -1.85
CA LYS A 29 1.10 11.46 -1.27
C LYS A 29 1.52 10.15 -1.96
N VAL A 30 0.57 9.28 -2.29
CA VAL A 30 0.86 8.04 -3.03
C VAL A 30 1.35 8.33 -4.46
N ILE A 31 0.70 9.25 -5.18
CA ILE A 31 1.15 9.70 -6.51
C ILE A 31 2.57 10.25 -6.44
N GLU A 32 2.84 11.13 -5.47
CA GLU A 32 4.12 11.81 -5.34
C GLU A 32 5.25 10.85 -4.93
N THR A 33 4.97 9.88 -4.06
CA THR A 33 5.97 8.91 -3.58
C THR A 33 6.30 7.86 -4.63
N THR A 34 5.27 7.29 -5.26
CA THR A 34 5.44 6.15 -6.17
C THR A 34 5.77 6.58 -7.60
N LYS A 35 5.35 7.78 -8.01
CA LYS A 35 5.37 8.25 -9.41
C LYS A 35 4.67 7.30 -10.39
N TRP A 36 3.83 6.39 -9.88
CA TRP A 36 3.12 5.43 -10.69
C TRP A 36 1.97 6.08 -11.46
N ASN A 37 1.62 5.47 -12.59
CA ASN A 37 0.40 5.84 -13.31
C ASN A 37 -0.86 5.46 -12.51
N SER A 38 -1.96 6.09 -12.86
CA SER A 38 -3.23 5.93 -12.15
C SER A 38 -3.77 4.51 -12.15
N GLY A 39 -3.61 3.77 -13.25
CA GLY A 39 -4.04 2.38 -13.33
C GLY A 39 -3.30 1.48 -12.34
N LYS A 40 -1.99 1.68 -12.17
CA LYS A 40 -1.16 0.93 -11.21
C LYS A 40 -1.58 1.23 -9.77
N ILE A 41 -1.74 2.51 -9.41
CA ILE A 41 -2.18 2.93 -8.06
C ILE A 41 -3.58 2.42 -7.74
N ASN A 42 -4.56 2.65 -8.62
CA ASN A 42 -5.95 2.28 -8.38
C ASN A 42 -6.09 0.77 -8.17
N ARG A 43 -5.41 -0.03 -8.99
CA ARG A 43 -5.42 -1.49 -8.85
C ARG A 43 -4.79 -1.95 -7.54
N ALA A 44 -3.62 -1.42 -7.17
CA ALA A 44 -2.94 -1.77 -5.92
C ALA A 44 -3.79 -1.40 -4.69
N ILE A 45 -4.35 -0.19 -4.66
CA ILE A 45 -5.23 0.27 -3.58
C ILE A 45 -6.48 -0.61 -3.45
N MET A 46 -7.14 -0.90 -4.56
CA MET A 46 -8.34 -1.76 -4.55
C MET A 46 -8.01 -3.18 -4.10
N TYR A 47 -6.88 -3.74 -4.54
CA TYR A 47 -6.41 -5.04 -4.08
C TYR A 47 -6.23 -5.07 -2.55
N LEU A 48 -5.55 -4.08 -1.98
CA LEU A 48 -5.33 -3.98 -0.53
C LEU A 48 -6.62 -3.73 0.26
N LYS A 49 -7.55 -2.97 -0.32
CA LYS A 49 -8.87 -2.74 0.26
C LYS A 49 -9.69 -4.03 0.28
N ASP A 50 -9.75 -4.75 -0.84
CA ASP A 50 -10.60 -5.93 -0.99
C ASP A 50 -10.11 -7.11 -0.13
N MET A 51 -8.80 -7.19 0.12
CA MET A 51 -8.23 -8.12 1.11
C MET A 51 -8.34 -7.63 2.57
N ASN A 52 -8.93 -6.46 2.81
CA ASN A 52 -9.06 -5.84 4.13
C ASN A 52 -7.71 -5.65 4.85
N ALA A 53 -6.63 -5.30 4.13
CA ALA A 53 -5.32 -5.02 4.71
C ALA A 53 -5.17 -3.58 5.21
N ILE A 54 -5.90 -2.63 4.58
CA ILE A 54 -5.82 -1.20 4.87
C ILE A 54 -7.18 -0.66 5.35
N LYS A 55 -7.14 0.34 6.24
CA LYS A 55 -8.32 1.14 6.61
C LYS A 55 -8.40 2.34 5.67
N ILE A 56 -9.32 2.33 4.72
CA ILE A 56 -9.39 3.31 3.64
C ILE A 56 -10.79 3.92 3.51
N ASN A 57 -10.84 5.23 3.28
CA ASN A 57 -12.02 5.96 2.86
C ASN A 57 -11.87 6.34 1.38
N LEU A 58 -12.88 6.04 0.56
CA LEU A 58 -12.95 6.48 -0.83
C LEU A 58 -13.83 7.72 -0.92
N PHE A 59 -13.39 8.71 -1.68
CA PHE A 59 -14.09 9.96 -1.91
C PHE A 59 -14.47 10.11 -3.38
N LEU A 60 -15.46 10.96 -3.67
CA LEU A 60 -15.84 11.26 -5.04
C LEU A 60 -14.71 11.99 -5.79
N GLY A 61 -14.59 11.72 -7.09
CA GLY A 61 -13.61 12.32 -7.97
C GLY A 61 -12.26 11.58 -8.03
N ASN A 62 -11.31 12.17 -8.75
CA ASN A 62 -9.97 11.63 -8.93
C ASN A 62 -8.95 12.76 -9.06
N THR A 63 -7.69 12.46 -8.76
CA THR A 63 -6.54 13.32 -9.02
C THR A 63 -5.64 12.62 -10.04
N ASN A 64 -5.49 13.19 -11.24
CA ASN A 64 -4.71 12.59 -12.35
C ASN A 64 -5.15 11.15 -12.69
N GLY A 65 -6.45 10.86 -12.62
CA GLY A 65 -7.01 9.53 -12.83
C GLY A 65 -6.92 8.57 -11.63
N VAL A 66 -6.21 8.94 -10.55
CA VAL A 66 -6.18 8.16 -9.31
C VAL A 66 -7.38 8.51 -8.47
N TYR A 67 -8.11 7.50 -7.96
CA TYR A 67 -9.25 7.73 -7.08
C TYR A 67 -8.86 8.62 -5.88
N ASN A 68 -9.75 9.53 -5.49
CA ASN A 68 -9.54 10.27 -4.26
C ASN A 68 -9.77 9.31 -3.09
N PHE A 69 -8.75 9.14 -2.24
CA PHE A 69 -8.83 8.28 -1.06
C PHE A 69 -7.97 8.82 0.08
N GLY A 70 -8.27 8.34 1.28
CA GLY A 70 -7.44 8.50 2.48
C GLY A 70 -7.29 7.17 3.20
N ILE A 71 -6.05 6.78 3.49
CA ILE A 71 -5.70 5.61 4.28
C ILE A 71 -5.40 6.09 5.70
N ASN A 72 -6.14 5.57 6.67
CA ASN A 72 -6.12 6.00 8.07
C ASN A 72 -5.33 5.02 8.95
N GLY A 73 -4.65 4.06 8.33
CA GLY A 73 -3.85 3.03 8.98
C GLY A 73 -4.11 1.64 8.43
N LEU A 74 -3.59 0.66 9.15
CA LEU A 74 -3.67 -0.76 8.83
C LEU A 74 -4.75 -1.47 9.65
N THR A 75 -5.25 -2.57 9.12
CA THR A 75 -6.01 -3.55 9.90
C THR A 75 -5.05 -4.48 10.63
N PRO A 76 -5.51 -5.24 11.66
CA PRO A 76 -4.68 -6.29 12.26
C PRO A 76 -4.16 -7.30 11.24
N PHE A 77 -4.98 -7.64 10.23
CA PHE A 77 -4.59 -8.52 9.13
C PHE A 77 -3.48 -7.91 8.27
N GLY A 78 -3.58 -6.63 7.92
CA GLY A 78 -2.53 -5.93 7.17
C GLY A 78 -1.19 -5.89 7.90
N ILE A 79 -1.21 -5.68 9.21
CA ILE A 79 -0.01 -5.73 10.06
C ILE A 79 0.59 -7.14 10.03
N GLN A 80 -0.22 -8.17 10.29
CA GLN A 80 0.22 -9.56 10.28
C GLN A 80 0.83 -9.97 8.94
N LEU A 81 0.24 -9.54 7.82
CA LEU A 81 0.78 -9.81 6.48
C LEU A 81 2.20 -9.26 6.32
N VAL A 82 2.45 -8.05 6.81
CA VAL A 82 3.75 -7.38 6.65
C VAL A 82 4.80 -7.96 7.61
N GLU A 83 4.40 -8.29 8.84
CA GLU A 83 5.31 -8.82 9.87
C GLU A 83 5.69 -10.30 9.65
N ASN A 84 4.90 -11.05 8.89
CA ASN A 84 5.19 -12.45 8.54
C ASN A 84 5.74 -12.56 7.10
N SER A 85 7.06 -12.69 6.95
CA SER A 85 7.73 -12.71 5.64
C SER A 85 7.28 -13.86 4.71
N GLU A 86 6.94 -15.03 5.26
CA GLU A 86 6.46 -16.16 4.44
C GLU A 86 5.04 -15.91 3.93
N GLU A 87 4.15 -15.41 4.79
CA GLU A 87 2.79 -15.05 4.39
C GLU A 87 2.81 -13.85 3.42
N PHE A 88 3.69 -12.87 3.65
CA PHE A 88 3.91 -11.76 2.73
C PHE A 88 4.31 -12.26 1.34
N LYS A 89 5.30 -13.14 1.25
CA LYS A 89 5.76 -13.72 -0.02
C LYS A 89 4.64 -14.47 -0.74
N LYS A 90 3.84 -15.24 -0.01
CA LYS A 90 2.72 -15.99 -0.57
C LYS A 90 1.67 -15.07 -1.21
N ASN A 91 1.44 -13.90 -0.64
CA ASN A 91 0.42 -12.95 -1.11
C ASN A 91 0.95 -11.96 -2.17
N PHE A 92 2.22 -11.59 -2.11
CA PHE A 92 2.79 -10.49 -2.90
C PHE A 92 4.00 -10.87 -3.78
N GLY A 93 4.51 -12.10 -3.67
CA GLY A 93 5.54 -12.65 -4.55
C GLY A 93 6.98 -12.30 -4.21
N PHE A 94 7.24 -11.52 -3.15
CA PHE A 94 8.60 -11.18 -2.70
C PHE A 94 8.74 -11.26 -1.18
N LYS A 95 9.98 -11.36 -0.68
CA LYS A 95 10.27 -11.44 0.76
C LYS A 95 10.61 -10.06 1.34
N LEU A 96 10.27 -9.89 2.61
CA LEU A 96 10.73 -8.77 3.44
C LEU A 96 11.75 -9.29 4.45
N ASP A 97 12.96 -8.75 4.45
CA ASP A 97 13.96 -9.06 5.48
C ASP A 97 13.71 -8.25 6.75
N ASN A 98 13.33 -6.97 6.62
CA ASN A 98 12.90 -6.11 7.71
C ASN A 98 11.83 -5.12 7.20
N PRO A 99 10.55 -5.29 7.56
CA PRO A 99 9.48 -4.47 7.00
C PRO A 99 9.60 -2.97 7.27
N SER A 100 10.01 -2.58 8.49
CA SER A 100 10.11 -1.17 8.91
C SER A 100 11.22 -0.39 8.19
N SER A 101 12.22 -1.09 7.65
CA SER A 101 13.36 -0.48 6.94
C SER A 101 13.53 -0.99 5.51
N HIS A 102 12.56 -1.75 5.00
CA HIS A 102 12.63 -2.32 3.65
C HIS A 102 12.75 -1.20 2.60
N LYS A 103 13.80 -1.27 1.77
CA LYS A 103 14.02 -0.27 0.73
C LYS A 103 13.07 -0.51 -0.44
N LEU A 104 12.04 0.33 -0.53
CA LEU A 104 11.09 0.30 -1.63
C LEU A 104 11.73 0.85 -2.91
N LYS A 105 11.47 0.15 -4.01
CA LYS A 105 11.82 0.60 -5.37
C LYS A 105 10.54 0.90 -6.12
N TRP A 106 10.48 2.08 -6.70
CA TRP A 106 9.38 2.55 -7.51
C TRP A 106 9.87 2.59 -8.95
N ASP A 107 9.42 1.62 -9.74
CA ASP A 107 9.65 1.49 -11.17
C ASP A 107 8.45 2.04 -11.98
#